data_AF-A0A0K8QH72-F1
#
_entry.id   AF-A0A0K8QH72-F1
#
_cell.length_a   1.000
_cell.length_b   1.000
_cell.length_c   1.000
_cell.angle_alpha   90.00
_cell.angle_beta   90.00
_cell.angle_gamma   90.00
#
_symmetry.space_group_name_H-M   'P 1'
#
loop_
_entity.id
_entity.type
_entity.pdbx_description
1 polymer ?
#
loop_
_entity_poly.entity_id
_entity_poly.type
_entity_poly.pdbx_seq_one_letter_code
_entity_poly.pdbx_strand_id
1 'polypeptide(L)' 'MSAARNTVAKNIVSTLKANNVQRVYGIPGDSLNGFTDALREEESIRWVHVRHEGSRGASGRRRGGPHG' A
#
# COMPACT_ATOMS: atom_id res chain seq x y z
N MET A 1 10.63 1.91 -28.25
CA MET A 1 10.17 2.41 -26.93
C MET A 1 8.68 2.15 -26.83
N SER A 2 8.26 1.10 -26.13
CA SER A 2 6.83 0.86 -25.89
C SER A 2 6.34 1.98 -24.99
N ALA A 3 5.45 2.84 -25.50
CA ALA A 3 4.81 3.86 -24.68
C ALA A 3 4.09 3.12 -23.55
N ALA A 4 4.62 3.22 -22.32
CA ALA A 4 4.00 2.64 -21.15
C ALA A 4 2.54 3.10 -21.13
N ARG A 5 1.62 2.13 -21.17
CA ARG A 5 0.18 2.37 -21.32
C ARG A 5 -0.23 3.43 -20.28
N ASN A 6 -0.66 4.61 -20.75
CA ASN A 6 -0.86 5.78 -19.90
C ASN A 6 -2.17 5.61 -19.11
N THR A 7 -2.12 4.87 -18.01
CA THR A 7 -3.29 4.61 -17.18
C THR A 7 -3.57 5.81 -16.28
N VAL A 8 -4.84 5.96 -15.86
CA VAL A 8 -5.23 6.99 -14.89
C VAL A 8 -4.38 6.89 -13.62
N ALA A 9 -4.04 5.67 -13.19
CA ALA A 9 -3.13 5.42 -12.07
C ALA A 9 -1.74 6.09 -12.26
N LYS A 10 -1.11 5.95 -13.42
CA LYS A 10 0.19 6.57 -13.71
C LYS A 10 0.11 8.10 -13.73
N ASN A 11 -0.97 8.66 -14.27
CA ASN A 11 -1.20 10.10 -14.24
C ASN A 11 -1.32 10.64 -12.80
N ILE A 12 -2.02 9.92 -11.92
CA ILE A 12 -2.13 10.28 -10.51
C ILE A 12 -0.75 10.23 -9.84
N VAL A 13 0.02 9.15 -10.03
CA VAL A 13 1.37 9.01 -9.45
C VAL A 13 2.31 10.13 -9.93
N SER A 14 2.30 10.44 -11.22
CA SER A 14 3.08 11.55 -11.79
C SER A 14 2.71 12.90 -11.18
N THR A 15 1.41 13.13 -10.95
CA THR A 15 0.93 14.35 -10.29
C THR A 15 1.40 14.44 -8.85
N LEU A 16 1.34 13.34 -8.08
CA LEU A 16 1.84 13.29 -6.71
C LEU A 16 3.35 13.58 -6.65
N LYS A 17 4.12 13.03 -7.58
CA LYS A 17 5.56 13.29 -7.71
C LYS A 17 5.86 14.75 -8.02
N ALA A 18 5.13 15.36 -8.96
CA ALA A 18 5.28 16.76 -9.30
C ALA A 18 5.01 17.70 -8.11
N ASN A 19 4.21 17.25 -7.13
CA ASN A 19 3.93 17.96 -5.89
C ASN A 19 4.87 17.59 -4.73
N ASN A 20 5.97 16.86 -4.99
CA ASN A 20 6.92 16.39 -3.98
C ASN A 20 6.29 15.54 -2.86
N VAL A 21 5.20 14.82 -3.16
CA VAL A 21 4.62 13.87 -2.21
C VAL A 21 5.59 12.72 -2.00
N GLN A 22 5.94 12.43 -0.75
CA GLN A 22 6.87 11.35 -0.41
C GLN A 22 6.17 10.09 0.10
N ARG A 23 4.95 10.21 0.62
CA ARG A 23 4.22 9.11 1.27
C ARG A 23 2.74 9.19 0.95
N VAL A 24 2.16 8.05 0.58
CA VAL A 24 0.72 7.89 0.34
C VAL A 24 0.20 6.83 1.30
N TYR A 25 -0.84 7.18 2.07
CA TYR A 25 -1.45 6.28 3.05
C TYR A 25 -2.77 5.74 2.50
N GLY A 26 -2.97 4.43 2.54
CA GLY A 26 -4.22 3.84 2.07
C GLY A 26 -4.42 2.38 2.46
N ILE A 27 -5.65 1.90 2.26
CA ILE A 27 -6.03 0.50 2.44
C ILE A 27 -6.06 -0.13 1.04
N PRO A 28 -5.20 -1.12 0.74
CA PRO A 28 -5.25 -1.83 -0.52
C PRO A 28 -6.55 -2.64 -0.62
N GLY A 29 -7.15 -2.62 -1.79
CA GLY A 29 -8.31 -3.41 -2.18
C GLY A 29 -8.36 -3.51 -3.71
N ASP A 30 -9.21 -4.37 -4.26
CA ASP A 30 -9.19 -4.73 -5.68
C ASP A 30 -9.32 -3.51 -6.61
N SER A 31 -10.09 -2.51 -6.21
CA SER A 31 -10.27 -1.25 -6.95
C SER A 31 -9.01 -0.39 -7.03
N LEU A 32 -8.05 -0.57 -6.13
CA LEU A 32 -6.80 0.20 -6.04
C LEU A 32 -5.58 -0.56 -6.52
N ASN A 33 -5.71 -1.82 -6.97
CA ASN A 33 -4.58 -2.65 -7.41
C ASN A 33 -3.76 -1.94 -8.50
N GLY A 34 -4.43 -1.38 -9.52
CA GLY A 34 -3.75 -0.64 -10.59
C GLY A 34 -3.01 0.63 -10.12
N PHE A 35 -3.48 1.26 -9.04
CA PHE A 35 -2.82 2.42 -8.43
C PHE A 35 -1.61 1.99 -7.58
N THR A 36 -1.76 0.94 -6.78
CA THR A 36 -0.64 0.39 -5.99
C THR A 36 0.46 -0.19 -6.86
N ASP A 37 0.12 -0.76 -8.02
CA ASP A 37 1.10 -1.26 -8.99
C ASP A 37 1.86 -0.10 -9.65
N ALA A 38 1.16 0.96 -10.06
CA ALA A 38 1.82 2.16 -10.58
C ALA A 38 2.71 2.84 -9.54
N LEU A 39 2.31 2.83 -8.26
CA LEU A 39 3.15 3.32 -7.16
C LEU A 39 4.38 2.45 -6.92
N ARG A 40 4.28 1.12 -7.10
CA ARG A 40 5.44 0.22 -6.97
C ARG A 40 6.51 0.46 -8.04
N GLU A 41 6.11 0.97 -9.21
CA GLU A 41 7.05 1.40 -10.25
C GLU A 41 7.77 2.72 -9.89
N GLU A 42 7.27 3.49 -8.91
CA GLU A 42 7.81 4.80 -8.55
C GLU A 42 8.47 4.79 -7.16
N GLU A 43 9.80 4.71 -7.13
CA GLU A 43 10.58 4.61 -5.90
C GLU A 43 10.56 5.89 -5.04
N SER A 44 10.20 7.04 -5.63
CA SER A 44 10.15 8.33 -4.93
C SER A 44 8.95 8.47 -3.98
N ILE A 45 7.90 7.66 -4.16
CA ILE A 45 6.67 7.73 -3.37
C ILE A 45 6.48 6.43 -2.62
N ARG A 46 6.54 6.50 -1.28
CA ARG A 46 6.33 5.33 -0.43
C ARG A 46 4.86 5.10 -0.14
N TRP A 47 4.33 3.95 -0.53
CA TRP A 47 3.03 3.49 -0.06
C TRP A 47 3.11 3.04 1.41
N VAL A 48 2.21 3.56 2.24
CA VAL A 48 2.05 3.18 3.64
C VAL A 48 0.68 2.55 3.81
N HIS A 49 0.67 1.23 3.95
CA HIS A 49 -0.55 0.47 4.19
C HIS A 49 -1.07 0.77 5.61
N VAL A 50 -2.19 1.47 5.71
CA VAL A 50 -2.93 1.61 6.97
C VAL A 50 -3.86 0.42 7.16
N ARG A 51 -3.68 -0.32 8.25
CA ARG A 51 -4.61 -1.39 8.60
C ARG A 51 -5.86 -0.73 9.16
N HIS A 52 -7.02 -1.07 8.59
CA HIS A 52 -8.32 -0.72 9.15
C HIS A 52 -8.29 -0.96 10.67
N GLU A 53 -8.84 -0.03 11.45
CA GLU A 53 -9.05 -0.12 12.90
C GLU A 53 -10.13 -1.18 13.24
N GLY A 54 -9.94 -2.39 12.71
CA GLY A 54 -10.83 -3.55 12.83
C GLY A 54 -10.09 -4.88 12.64
N SER A 55 -8.75 -4.89 12.61
CA SER A 55 -7.95 -6.11 12.61
C SER A 55 -7.13 -6.22 13.89
N ARG A 56 -7.83 -6.31 15.03
CA ARG A 56 -7.25 -6.90 16.23
C ARG A 56 -7.12 -8.40 15.96
N GLY A 57 -6.08 -8.77 15.23
CA GLY A 57 -5.57 -10.14 15.25
C GLY A 57 -5.22 -10.43 16.71
N ALA A 58 -6.09 -11.19 17.37
CA ALA A 58 -5.89 -11.60 18.74
C ALA A 58 -4.54 -12.32 18.82
N SER A 59 -3.66 -11.74 19.62
CA SER A 59 -2.34 -12.19 20.00
C SER A 59 -2.21 -13.71 20.04
N GLY A 60 -1.43 -14.25 19.11
CA GLY A 60 -0.71 -15.48 19.37
C GLY A 60 0.55 -15.14 20.17
N ARG A 61 0.59 -15.54 21.45
CA ARG A 61 1.80 -16.11 22.09
C ARG A 61 1.55 -16.62 23.51
N ARG A 62 1.69 -17.96 23.65
CA ARG A 62 2.39 -18.72 24.71
C ARG A 62 1.70 -18.72 26.10
N ARG A 63 1.62 -19.82 26.85
CA ARG A 63 2.38 -21.06 26.90
C ARG A 63 1.53 -22.05 27.72
N GLY A 64 1.48 -23.32 27.31
CA GLY A 64 1.03 -24.37 28.21
C GLY A 64 1.93 -24.42 29.44
N GLY A 65 1.32 -24.37 30.62
CA GLY A 65 1.93 -24.77 31.89
C GLY A 65 1.17 -26.00 32.40
N PRO A 66 1.86 -27.05 32.88
CA PRO A 66 1.20 -28.23 33.39
C PRO A 66 0.71 -27.96 34.82
N HIS A 67 -0.57 -28.18 35.05
CA HIS A 67 -1.15 -28.50 36.35
C HIS A 67 -1.98 -29.76 36.09
N GLY A 68 -1.90 -30.85 36.83
CA GLY A 68 -1.15 -31.29 38.00
C GLY A 68 -1.50 -32.76 38.16
#